data_AF-A0A959PRI9-F1
#
_entry.id   AF-A0A959PRI9-F1
#
_cell.length_a   1.000
_cell.length_b   1.000
_cell.length_c   1.000
_cell.angle_alpha   90.00
_cell.angle_beta   90.00
_cell.angle_gamma   90.00
#
_symmetry.space_group_name_H-M   'P 1'
#
loop_
_entity.id
_entity.type
_entity.pdbx_description
1 polymer ?
#
loop_
_entity_poly.entity_id
_entity_poly.type
_entity_poly.pdbx_seq_one_letter_code
_entity_poly.pdbx_strand_id
1 'polypeptide(L)' 'FMGGPYVSYAVYNKPKGELIFIDTFVYAPGEDKRDLVQKLDCIVKTLSLPSLGGK' A
#
# COMPACT_ATOMS: atom_id res chain seq x y z
N PHE A 1 -1.25 2.99 -22.27
CA PHE A 1 -1.91 3.65 -21.12
C PHE A 1 -2.92 2.67 -20.56
N MET A 2 -2.92 2.41 -19.26
CA MET A 2 -4.03 1.86 -18.46
C MET A 2 -3.50 1.10 -17.24
N GLY A 3 -4.22 1.27 -16.14
CA GLY A 3 -4.00 0.60 -14.88
C GLY A 3 -3.96 1.65 -13.80
N GLY A 4 -5.13 2.03 -13.30
CA GLY A 4 -5.30 2.91 -12.14
C GLY A 4 -4.69 2.30 -10.87
N PRO A 5 -5.12 2.70 -9.66
CA PRO A 5 -4.60 2.09 -8.45
C PRO A 5 -4.87 0.57 -8.49
N TYR A 6 -3.81 -0.23 -8.33
CA TYR A 6 -3.91 -1.69 -8.42
C TYR A 6 -4.35 -2.27 -7.08
N VAL A 7 -3.95 -1.63 -5.98
CA VAL A 7 -4.42 -1.94 -4.63
C VAL A 7 -4.51 -0.65 -3.81
N SER A 8 -5.63 -0.50 -3.10
CA SER A 8 -5.90 0.62 -2.19
C SER A 8 -6.11 0.07 -0.77
N TYR A 9 -5.49 0.70 0.22
CA TYR A 9 -5.61 0.34 1.64
C TYR A 9 -6.09 1.52 2.46
N ALA A 10 -6.83 1.21 3.52
CA ALA A 10 -7.14 2.13 4.59
C ALA A 10 -6.60 1.54 5.90
N VAL A 11 -5.65 2.22 6.52
CA VAL A 11 -5.01 1.81 7.78
C VAL A 11 -5.46 2.75 8.88
N TYR A 12 -6.18 2.22 9.86
CA TYR A 12 -6.62 3.00 11.01
C TYR A 12 -5.55 3.03 12.10
N ASN A 13 -4.89 4.18 12.26
CA ASN A 13 -3.91 4.45 13.29
C ASN A 13 -4.60 4.84 14.61
N LYS A 14 -5.14 3.85 15.33
CA LYS A 14 -5.91 4.04 16.57
C LYS A 14 -5.28 5.02 17.57
N PRO A 15 -3.97 4.93 17.91
CA PRO A 15 -3.39 5.77 18.96
C PRO A 15 -3.31 7.25 18.61
N LYS A 16 -3.27 7.60 17.32
CA LYS A 16 -3.32 9.00 16.86
C LYS A 16 -4.70 9.42 16.37
N GLY A 17 -5.65 8.48 16.26
CA GLY A 17 -6.98 8.73 15.72
C GLY A 17 -7.00 9.03 14.22
N GLU A 18 -5.98 8.63 13.48
CA GLU A 18 -5.82 8.97 12.06
C GLU A 18 -6.24 7.79 11.17
N LEU A 19 -6.84 8.09 10.01
CA LEU A 19 -7.09 7.11 8.95
C LEU A 19 -6.13 7.40 7.78
N ILE A 20 -5.25 6.46 7.50
CA ILE A 20 -4.24 6.57 6.44
C ILE A 20 -4.74 5.84 5.21
N PHE A 21 -4.88 6.55 4.10
CA PHE A 21 -5.20 5.97 2.81
C PHE A 21 -3.93 5.79 1.99
N ILE A 22 -3.77 4.61 1.38
CA ILE A 22 -2.59 4.26 0.58
C ILE A 22 -3.07 3.70 -0.75
N ASP A 23 -2.79 4.42 -1.83
CA ASP A 23 -3.06 4.00 -3.20
C ASP A 23 -1.76 3.60 -3.89
N THR A 24 -1.71 2.37 -4.39
CA THR A 24 -0.53 1.82 -5.07
C THR A 24 -0.71 1.82 -6.58
N PHE A 25 0.32 2.22 -7.31
CA PHE A 25 0.29 2.35 -8.76
C PHE A 25 1.56 1.77 -9.40
N VAL A 26 1.38 0.99 -10.48
CA VAL A 26 2.46 0.47 -11.33
C VAL A 26 2.35 1.10 -12.71
N TYR A 27 3.38 1.85 -13.09
CA TYR A 27 3.60 2.31 -14.45
C TYR A 27 4.62 1.41 -15.16
N ALA A 28 4.13 0.39 -15.88
CA ALA A 28 4.97 -0.54 -16.62
C ALA A 28 4.31 -0.86 -17.98
N PRO A 29 4.50 0.00 -19.00
CA PRO A 29 3.96 -0.25 -20.34
C PRO A 29 4.75 -1.35 -21.05
N GLY A 30 4.07 -2.35 -21.60
CA GLY A 30 4.72 -3.45 -22.34
C GLY A 30 5.33 -4.54 -21.46
N GLU A 31 5.19 -4.44 -20.14
CA GLU A 31 5.71 -5.41 -19.16
C GLU A 31 4.56 -6.06 -18.37
N ASP A 32 4.77 -7.28 -17.87
CA ASP A 32 3.85 -7.91 -16.92
C ASP A 32 3.92 -7.20 -15.56
N LYS A 33 2.75 -6.80 -15.06
CA LYS A 33 2.62 -5.99 -13.85
C LYS A 33 2.35 -6.83 -12.61
N ARG A 34 2.02 -8.11 -12.75
CA ARG A 34 1.58 -8.97 -11.64
C ARG A 34 2.59 -8.98 -10.49
N ASP A 35 3.86 -9.20 -10.82
CA ASP A 35 4.91 -9.29 -9.80
C ASP A 35 5.20 -7.93 -9.16
N LEU A 36 5.10 -6.84 -9.94
CA LEU A 36 5.25 -5.48 -9.43
C LEU A 36 4.12 -5.11 -8.46
N VAL A 37 2.89 -5.48 -8.80
CA VAL A 37 1.72 -5.27 -7.93
C VAL A 37 1.83 -6.11 -6.66
N GLN A 38 2.25 -7.38 -6.74
CA GLN A 38 2.48 -8.21 -5.54
C GLN A 38 3.56 -7.65 -4.62
N LYS A 39 4.66 -7.10 -5.19
CA LYS A 39 5.70 -6.43 -4.40
C LYS A 39 5.15 -5.21 -3.68
N LEU A 40 4.32 -4.39 -4.34
CA LEU A 40 3.67 -3.24 -3.69
C LEU A 40 2.70 -3.67 -2.58
N ASP A 41 1.91 -4.74 -2.77
CA ASP A 41 1.06 -5.29 -1.72
C ASP A 41 1.87 -5.74 -0.48
N CYS A 42 2.99 -6.41 -0.71
CA CYS A 42 3.91 -6.80 0.37
C CYS A 42 4.46 -5.58 1.12
N ILE A 43 4.91 -4.55 0.40
CA ILE A 43 5.42 -3.30 0.99
C ILE A 43 4.36 -2.67 1.90
N VAL A 44 3.12 -2.48 1.41
CA VAL A 44 2.06 -1.85 2.22
C VAL A 44 1.69 -2.70 3.44
N LYS A 45 1.68 -4.03 3.31
CA LYS A 45 1.42 -4.94 4.44
C LYS A 45 2.52 -4.94 5.50
N THR A 46 3.75 -4.60 5.14
CA THR A 46 4.88 -4.44 6.08
C THR A 46 4.95 -3.06 6.72
N LEU A 47 4.00 -2.17 6.45
CA LEU A 47 3.92 -0.86 7.07
C LEU A 47 3.87 -0.99 8.60
N SER A 48 4.92 -0.47 9.25
CA SER A 48 4.97 -0.31 10.70
C SER A 48 4.74 1.15 11.03
N LEU A 49 3.67 1.44 11.77
CA LEU A 49 3.40 2.76 12.30
C LEU A 49 4.02 2.87 13.70
N PRO A 50 4.81 3.91 14.01
CA PRO A 50 5.49 4.07 15.31
C PRO A 50 4.55 3.99 16.52
N SER A 51 3.27 4.30 16.31
CA SER A 51 2.23 4.25 17.34
C SER A 51 1.68 2.85 17.63
N LEU A 52 1.91 1.86 16.75
CA LEU A 52 1.51 0.46 16.97
C LEU A 52 2.52 -0.34 17.82
N GLY A 53 3.57 0.31 18.34
CA GLY A 53 4.55 -0.26 19.26
C GLY A 53 4.24 0.08 20.72
N GLY A 54 3.19 -0.54 21.25
CA GLY A 54 2.92 -0.64 22.69
C GLY A 54 3.26 -2.04 23.20
N LYS A 55 4.41 -2.59 22.79
CA LYS A 55 5.27 -3.57 23.46
C LYS A 55 6.46 -3.90 22.56
#